data_AF-A0A973FUU8-F1
#
_entry.id   AF-A0A973FUU8-F1
#
_cell.length_a   1.000
_cell.length_b   1.000
_cell.length_c   1.000
_cell.angle_alpha   90.00
_cell.angle_beta   90.00
_cell.angle_gamma   90.00
#
_symmetry.space_group_name_H-M   'P 1'
#
loop_
_entity.id
_entity.type
_entity.pdbx_description
1 polymer ?
#
loop_
_entity_poly.entity_id
_entity_poly.type
_entity_poly.pdbx_seq_one_letter_code
_entity_poly.pdbx_strand_id
1 'polypeptide(L)' 'ETLIVVADEAQFLIASGHQITAATVTSNLNMVMIARQFIWMELFAQRIFARLGDDLIQKLDPEDQQVLH' A
#
# COMPACT_ATOMS: atom_id res chain seq x y z
N GLU A 1 4.88 11.56 -0.29
CA GLU A 1 5.06 10.26 0.40
C GLU A 1 4.00 10.12 1.49
N THR A 2 3.34 8.97 1.52
CA THR A 2 2.28 8.64 2.49
C THR A 2 2.79 7.48 3.35
N LEU A 3 2.70 7.62 4.67
CA LEU A 3 3.03 6.57 5.63
C LEU A 3 1.74 5.95 6.17
N ILE A 4 1.63 4.64 6.10
CA ILE A 4 0.52 3.86 6.66
C ILE A 4 1.10 2.90 7.71
N VAL A 5 0.53 2.91 8.92
CA VAL A 5 0.92 2.03 10.02
C VAL A 5 -0.33 1.41 10.64
N VAL A 6 -0.28 0.10 10.89
CA VAL A 6 -1.24 -0.61 11.73
C VAL A 6 -0.49 -1.14 12.95
N ALA A 7 -0.94 -0.78 14.15
CA ALA A 7 -0.34 -1.19 15.42
C ALA A 7 -1.30 -2.10 16.20
N ASP A 8 -0.76 -3.21 16.70
CA ASP A 8 -1.44 -4.21 17.52
C ASP A 8 -2.81 -4.66 16.99
N GLU A 9 -2.97 -4.65 15.66
CA GLU A 9 -4.22 -4.99 15.00
C GLU A 9 -5.44 -4.14 15.40
N ALA A 10 -5.24 -3.04 16.14
CA ALA A 10 -6.29 -2.28 16.80
C ALA A 10 -6.25 -0.78 16.50
N GLN A 11 -5.12 -0.28 16.01
CA GLN A 11 -4.93 1.14 15.69
C GLN A 11 -4.37 1.31 14.29
N PHE A 12 -4.80 2.37 13.62
CA PHE A 12 -4.37 2.77 12.29
C PHE A 12 -3.90 4.23 12.31
N LEU A 13 -2.76 4.48 11.67
CA LEU A 13 -2.22 5.80 11.39
C LEU A 13 -2.00 5.95 9.88
N ILE A 14 -2.44 7.08 9.34
CA ILE A 14 -2.04 7.56 8.01
C ILE A 14 -1.46 8.96 8.15
N ALA A 15 -0.29 9.18 7.56
CA ALA A 15 0.41 10.46 7.59
C ALA A 15 0.92 10.87 6.20
N SER A 16 0.96 12.17 5.94
CA SER A 16 1.62 12.74 4.77
C SER A 16 2.99 13.32 5.13
N GLY A 17 4.00 13.02 4.30
CA GLY A 17 5.41 13.37 4.56
C GLY A 17 5.90 14.70 4.00
N HIS A 18 5.04 15.66 3.62
CA HIS A 18 5.47 16.93 3.01
C HIS A 18 5.29 18.12 3.95
N GLN A 19 6.39 18.82 4.27
CA GLN A 19 6.56 20.13 4.97
C GLN A 19 5.81 20.36 6.30
N ILE A 20 4.59 19.87 6.43
CA ILE A 20 3.76 19.79 7.63
C ILE A 20 3.25 18.36 7.71
N THR A 21 3.73 17.60 8.68
CA THR A 21 3.25 16.23 8.90
C THR A 21 1.86 16.27 9.51
N ALA A 22 0.83 16.09 8.69
CA ALA A 22 -0.52 15.83 9.14
C ALA A 22 -0.71 14.32 9.26
N ALA A 23 -1.27 13.87 10.39
CA ALA A 23 -1.55 12.47 10.63
C ALA A 23 -2.96 12.28 11.18
N THR A 24 -3.66 11.26 10.68
CA THR A 24 -4.91 10.78 11.25
C THR A 24 -4.63 9.49 11.98
N VAL A 25 -4.98 9.44 13.26
CA VAL A 25 -4.91 8.23 14.09
C VAL A 25 -6.31 7.83 14.49
N THR A 26 -6.64 6.55 14.33
CA THR A 26 -7.96 6.04 14.70
C THR A 26 -7.90 4.58 15.15
N SER A 27 -8.80 4.21 16.06
CA SER A 27 -9.08 2.83 16.45
C SER A 27 -10.39 2.32 15.84
N ASN A 28 -10.93 3.01 14.83
CA ASN A 28 -12.10 2.51 14.11
C ASN A 28 -11.74 1.20 13.40
N LEU A 29 -12.38 0.11 13.83
CA LEU A 29 -12.05 -1.24 13.38
C LEU A 29 -12.19 -1.42 11.87
N ASN A 30 -13.16 -0.75 11.22
CA ASN A 30 -13.31 -0.81 9.77
C ASN A 30 -12.08 -0.20 9.06
N MET A 31 -11.59 0.94 9.57
CA MET A 31 -10.39 1.57 9.02
C MET A 31 -9.13 0.75 9.25
N VAL A 32 -9.01 0.11 10.42
CA VAL A 32 -7.90 -0.80 10.73
C VAL A 32 -7.88 -2.00 9.78
N MET A 33 -9.05 -2.60 9.50
CA MET A 33 -9.15 -3.73 8.58
C MET A 33 -8.84 -3.33 7.13
N ILE A 34 -9.35 -2.18 6.68
CA ILE A 34 -9.05 -1.65 5.34
C ILE A 34 -7.56 -1.37 5.18
N ALA A 35 -6.93 -0.73 6.17
CA ALA A 35 -5.49 -0.46 6.14
C ALA A 35 -4.67 -1.75 6.06
N ARG A 36 -5.08 -2.80 6.79
CA ARG A 36 -4.42 -4.11 6.74
C ARG A 36 -4.55 -4.76 5.36
N GLN A 37 -5.73 -4.71 4.75
CA GLN A 37 -5.94 -5.22 3.40
C GLN A 37 -5.05 -4.49 2.39
N PHE A 38 -4.97 -3.16 2.49
CA PHE A 38 -4.11 -2.34 1.64
C PHE A 38 -2.63 -2.72 1.78
N ILE A 39 -2.11 -2.81 3.01
CA ILE A 39 -0.71 -3.21 3.27
C ILE A 39 -0.43 -4.59 2.65
N TRP A 40 -1.34 -5.54 2.81
CA TRP A 40 -1.18 -6.87 2.21
C TRP A 40 -1.16 -6.83 0.70
N MET A 41 -2.05 -6.05 0.08
CA MET A 41 -2.08 -5.89 -1.38
C MET A 41 -0.78 -5.29 -1.89
N GLU A 42 -0.24 -4.26 -1.23
CA GLU A 42 1.02 -3.64 -1.62
C GLU A 42 2.23 -4.57 -1.46
N LEU A 43 2.36 -5.23 -0.31
CA LEU A 43 3.44 -6.19 -0.09
C LEU A 43 3.35 -7.38 -1.05
N PHE A 44 2.13 -7.83 -1.35
CA PHE A 44 1.90 -8.89 -2.34
C PHE A 44 2.33 -8.43 -3.73
N ALA A 45 1.88 -7.27 -4.19
CA ALA A 45 2.25 -6.70 -5.47
C ALA A 45 3.78 -6.56 -5.59
N GLN A 46 4.42 -5.88 -4.63
CA GLN A 46 5.88 -5.72 -4.58
C GLN A 46 6.62 -7.06 -4.62
N ARG A 47 6.17 -8.05 -3.86
CA ARG A 47 6.79 -9.39 -3.82
C ARG A 47 6.63 -10.15 -5.13
N ILE A 48 5.46 -10.05 -5.77
CA ILE A 48 5.17 -10.69 -7.04
C ILE A 48 6.02 -10.02 -8.12
N PHE A 49 6.06 -8.70 -8.19
CA PHE A 49 6.90 -7.96 -9.13
C PHE A 49 8.40 -8.22 -8.95
N ALA A 50 8.91 -8.28 -7.72
CA ALA A 50 10.31 -8.61 -7.47
C ALA A 50 10.71 -10.02 -7.94
N ARG A 51 9.74 -10.91 -8.21
CA ARG A 51 9.97 -12.29 -8.65
C ARG A 51 9.55 -12.54 -10.10
N LEU A 52 8.71 -11.70 -10.66
CA LEU A 52 8.32 -11.76 -12.06
C LEU A 52 9.41 -11.08 -12.87
N GLY A 53 9.97 -11.80 -13.85
CA GLY A 53 10.84 -11.18 -14.85
C GLY A 53 10.06 -10.27 -15.79
N ASP A 54 10.77 -9.39 -16.50
CA ASP A 54 10.21 -8.42 -17.44
C ASP A 54 9.26 -9.05 -18.47
N ASP A 55 9.53 -10.29 -18.85
CA ASP A 55 8.72 -11.09 -19.79
C ASP A 55 7.26 -11.30 -19.36
N LEU A 56 6.97 -11.26 -18.05
CA LEU A 56 5.62 -11.46 -17.54
C LEU A 56 4.89 -10.12 -17.35
N ILE A 57 5.62 -9.04 -17.10
CA ILE A 57 5.07 -7.68 -17.06
C ILE A 57 4.60 -7.27 -18.46
N GLN A 58 5.35 -7.64 -19.50
CA GLN A 58 4.96 -7.40 -20.91
C GLN A 58 3.69 -8.13 -21.35
N LYS A 59 3.19 -9.10 -20.56
CA LYS A 59 1.94 -9.81 -20.82
C LYS A 59 0.72 -9.17 -20.16
N LEU A 60 0.93 -8.20 -19.27
CA LEU A 60 -0.16 -7.40 -18.71
C LEU A 60 -0.71 -6.46 -19.78
N ASP A 61 -1.96 -6.05 -19.61
CA ASP A 61 -2.57 -5.06 -20.51
C ASP A 61 -1.77 -3.74 -20.46
N PRO A 62 -1.71 -2.97 -21.57
CA PRO A 62 -0.89 -1.76 -21.64
C PRO A 62 -1.25 -0.69 -20.58
N GLU A 63 -2.49 -0.69 -20.09
CA GLU A 63 -2.94 0.20 -19.01
C GLU A 63 -2.37 -0.22 -17.65
N ASP A 64 -2.33 -1.53 -17.36
CA ASP A 64 -1.80 -2.08 -16.13
C ASP A 64 -0.27 -1.95 -16.03
N GLN A 65 0.42 -1.92 -17.18
CA GLN A 65 1.86 -1.66 -17.24
C GLN A 65 2.22 -0.24 -16.78
N GLN A 66 1.32 0.74 -16.97
CA GLN A 66 1.58 2.15 -16.62
C GLN A 66 1.50 2.43 -15.13
N VAL A 67 0.76 1.62 -14.38
CA VAL A 67 0.69 1.72 -12.90
C VAL A 67 2.06 1.42 -12.26
N LEU A 68 2.99 0.84 -13.02
CA LEU A 68 4.29 0.34 -12.56
C LEU A 68 5.46 1.32 -12.79
N HIS A 69 5.23 2.52 -13.36
CA HIS A 69 6.25 3.51 -13.71
C HIS A 69 6.16 4.81 -12.90
#